data_AF-A0A838FGS3-F1
#
_entry.id   AF-A0A838FGS3-F1
#
_cell.length_a   1.000
_cell.length_b   1.000
_cell.length_c   1.000
_cell.angle_alpha   90.00
_cell.angle_beta   90.00
_cell.angle_gamma   90.00
#
_symmetry.space_group_name_H-M   'P 1'
#
loop_
_entity.id
_entity.type
_entity.pdbx_description
1 polymer ?
#
loop_
_entity_poly.entity_id
_entity_poly.type
_entity_poly.pdbx_seq_one_letter_code
_entity_poly.pdbx_strand_id
1 'polypeptide(L)'
;MLTAPGGPYRAGPEAVVEYLEQFLVRPPAALSGSAYADHVRRLSRLALVGGAVYDALIALTATDAGATLVSLDRRAARSYRACGVEAELLN
;
A
#
# COMPACT_ATOMS: atom_id res chain seq x y z
N MET A 1 -11.00 10.06 -0.36
CA MET A 1 -11.68 9.51 -1.54
C MET A 1 -10.61 9.32 -2.61
N LEU A 2 -10.28 8.09 -3.00
CA LEU A 2 -9.44 7.86 -4.18
C LEU A 2 -10.30 8.18 -5.41
N THR A 3 -10.16 9.38 -5.96
CA THR A 3 -10.74 9.71 -7.25
C THR A 3 -9.84 9.12 -8.33
N ALA A 4 -10.36 8.19 -9.12
CA ALA A 4 -9.69 7.74 -10.34
C ALA A 4 -9.37 8.97 -11.22
N PRO A 5 -8.21 9.02 -11.88
CA PRO A 5 -7.91 10.09 -12.81
C PRO A 5 -9.03 10.18 -13.87
N GLY A 6 -9.68 11.33 -13.96
CA GLY A 6 -10.58 11.64 -15.06
C GLY A 6 -9.80 12.08 -16.30
N GLY A 7 -10.44 12.08 -17.47
CA GLY A 7 -9.88 12.69 -18.68
C GLY A 7 -8.71 11.90 -19.32
N PRO A 8 -7.67 12.57 -19.86
CA PRO A 8 -6.64 11.97 -20.71
C PRO A 8 -5.73 10.96 -20.01
N TYR A 9 -5.89 10.78 -18.70
CA TYR A 9 -5.11 9.86 -17.87
C TYR A 9 -5.75 8.47 -17.73
N ARG A 10 -6.89 8.22 -18.40
CA ARG A 10 -7.45 6.86 -18.48
C ARG A 10 -6.72 6.05 -19.53
N ALA A 11 -6.14 4.93 -19.12
CA ALA A 11 -5.59 3.93 -20.02
C ALA A 11 -6.66 2.87 -20.37
N GLY A 12 -6.56 2.31 -21.58
CA GLY A 12 -7.34 1.13 -21.98
C GLY A 12 -6.89 -0.11 -21.20
N PRO A 13 -7.77 -1.10 -20.99
CA PRO A 13 -7.48 -2.26 -20.14
C PRO A 13 -6.25 -3.05 -20.63
N GLU A 14 -6.03 -3.15 -21.94
CA GLU A 14 -4.88 -3.86 -22.52
C GLU A 14 -3.56 -3.20 -22.15
N ALA A 15 -3.49 -1.86 -22.26
CA ALA A 15 -2.30 -1.10 -21.87
C ALA A 15 -2.03 -1.16 -20.36
N VAL A 16 -3.09 -1.24 -19.54
CA VAL A 16 -2.95 -1.44 -18.08
C VAL A 16 -2.36 -2.81 -17.78
N VAL A 17 -2.83 -3.86 -18.45
CA VAL A 17 -2.31 -5.22 -18.26
C VAL A 17 -0.84 -5.30 -18.69
N GLU A 18 -0.50 -4.81 -19.88
CA GLU A 18 0.87 -4.78 -20.39
C GLU A 18 1.84 -4.07 -19.43
N TYR A 19 1.39 -2.96 -18.82
CA TYR A 19 2.17 -2.26 -17.81
C TYR A 19 2.34 -3.07 -16.52
N LEU A 20 1.25 -3.65 -16.00
CA LEU A 20 1.28 -4.39 -14.73
C LEU A 20 2.08 -5.69 -14.81
N GLU A 21 2.07 -6.38 -15.95
CA GLU A 21 2.84 -7.61 -16.17
C GLU A 21 4.35 -7.42 -15.93
N GLN A 22 4.87 -6.21 -16.13
CA GLN A 22 6.27 -5.86 -15.84
C GLN A 22 6.64 -6.03 -14.36
N PHE A 23 5.66 -5.92 -13.46
CA PHE A 23 5.84 -6.06 -12.01
C PHE A 23 5.59 -7.47 -11.50
N LEU A 24 4.92 -8.32 -12.30
CA LEU A 24 4.55 -9.68 -11.94
C LEU A 24 5.66 -10.72 -12.16
N VAL A 25 6.85 -10.27 -12.57
CA VAL A 25 8.08 -11.10 -12.65
C VAL A 25 8.47 -11.72 -11.30
N ARG A 26 7.98 -11.15 -10.19
CA ARG A 26 8.08 -11.72 -8.85
C ARG A 26 6.68 -11.78 -8.23
N PRO A 27 6.41 -12.75 -7.34
CA PRO A 27 5.18 -12.76 -6.58
C PRO A 27 4.96 -11.42 -5.87
N PRO A 28 3.76 -10.82 -5.94
CA PRO A 28 3.48 -9.58 -5.23
C PRO A 28 3.62 -9.79 -3.72
N ALA A 29 4.09 -8.76 -3.02
CA ALA A 29 4.12 -8.77 -1.57
C ALA A 29 2.68 -8.87 -1.05
N ALA A 30 2.42 -9.87 -0.21
CA ALA A 30 1.10 -10.14 0.34
C ALA A 30 1.22 -10.60 1.80
N LEU A 31 0.24 -10.22 2.61
CA LEU A 31 0.08 -10.78 3.95
C LEU A 31 -0.45 -12.21 3.85
N SER A 32 0.12 -13.12 4.65
CA SER A 32 -0.53 -14.41 4.87
C SER A 32 -1.88 -14.20 5.58
N GLY A 33 -2.79 -15.18 5.46
CA GLY A 33 -4.11 -15.07 6.10
C GLY A 33 -4.04 -14.87 7.61
N SER A 34 -3.06 -15.49 8.28
CA SER A 34 -2.81 -15.28 9.71
C SER A 34 -2.23 -13.89 10.00
N ALA A 35 -1.22 -13.45 9.25
CA ALA A 35 -0.61 -12.14 9.42
C ALA A 35 -1.64 -11.01 9.22
N TYR A 36 -2.53 -11.14 8.24
CA TYR A 36 -3.61 -10.18 8.02
C TYR A 36 -4.51 -10.03 9.25
N ALA A 37 -4.96 -11.13 9.83
CA ALA A 37 -5.82 -11.10 11.02
C ALA A 37 -5.11 -10.46 12.24
N ASP A 38 -3.84 -10.79 12.44
CA ASP A 38 -3.04 -10.24 13.53
C ASP A 38 -2.79 -8.73 13.36
N HIS A 39 -2.51 -8.30 12.13
CA HIS A 39 -2.34 -6.88 11.81
C HIS A 39 -3.62 -6.08 11.96
N VAL A 40 -4.78 -6.62 11.57
CA VAL A 40 -6.08 -5.97 11.83
C VAL A 40 -6.30 -5.77 13.34
N ARG A 41 -5.97 -6.76 14.17
CA ARG A 41 -6.04 -6.64 15.64
C ARG A 41 -5.00 -5.68 16.21
N ARG A 42 -3.84 -5.52 15.58
CA ARG A 42 -2.84 -4.52 15.94
C ARG A 42 -3.32 -3.11 15.61
N LEU A 43 -3.90 -2.91 14.42
CA LEU A 43 -4.35 -1.62 13.92
C LEU A 43 -5.50 -1.00 14.72
N SER A 44 -6.35 -1.82 15.33
CA SER A 44 -7.41 -1.33 16.23
C SER A 44 -6.89 -0.46 17.38
N ARG A 45 -5.60 -0.61 17.74
CA ARG A 45 -4.93 0.14 18.79
C ARG A 45 -4.27 1.44 18.31
N LEU A 46 -4.27 1.72 17.00
CA LEU A 46 -3.47 2.80 16.41
C LEU A 46 -4.24 4.09 16.08
N ALA A 47 -5.49 4.27 16.56
CA ALA A 47 -6.33 5.45 16.28
C ALA A 47 -6.45 5.80 14.77
N LEU A 48 -6.24 4.81 13.90
CA LEU A 48 -6.39 4.93 12.45
C LEU A 48 -7.81 4.54 12.05
N VAL A 49 -8.38 5.27 11.10
CA VAL A 49 -9.74 5.05 10.60
C VAL A 49 -9.82 5.20 9.09
N GLY A 50 -10.79 4.50 8.48
CA GLY A 50 -11.07 4.59 7.05
C GLY A 50 -9.84 4.26 6.18
N GLY A 51 -9.55 5.13 5.21
CA GLY A 51 -8.43 4.96 4.27
C GLY A 51 -7.07 4.75 4.92
N ALA A 52 -6.84 5.34 6.10
CA ALA A 52 -5.57 5.23 6.81
C ALA A 52 -5.27 3.80 7.30
N VAL A 53 -6.30 2.96 7.49
CA VAL A 53 -6.14 1.53 7.81
C VAL A 53 -5.51 0.80 6.64
N TYR A 54 -5.89 1.12 5.40
CA TYR A 54 -5.31 0.50 4.20
C TYR A 54 -3.86 0.95 3.99
N ASP A 55 -3.55 2.22 4.18
CA ASP A 55 -2.17 2.72 4.14
C ASP A 55 -1.29 1.96 5.15
N ALA A 56 -1.82 1.72 6.35
CA ALA A 56 -1.12 1.00 7.40
C ALA A 56 -0.94 -0.49 7.08
N LEU A 57 -1.93 -1.15 6.46
CA LEU A 57 -1.79 -2.52 5.97
C LEU A 57 -0.74 -2.64 4.86
N ILE A 58 -0.62 -1.64 3.98
CA ILE A 58 0.45 -1.58 2.96
C ILE A 58 1.82 -1.54 3.65
N ALA A 59 1.99 -0.69 4.67
CA ALA A 59 3.25 -0.61 5.41
C ALA A 59 3.61 -1.91 6.15
N LEU A 60 2.63 -2.58 6.73
CA LEU A 60 2.83 -3.87 7.41
C LEU A 60 3.16 -4.98 6.39
N THR A 61 2.53 -4.96 5.21
CA THR A 61 2.88 -5.88 4.11
C THR A 61 4.32 -5.71 3.68
N ALA A 62 4.80 -4.47 3.52
CA ALA A 62 6.19 -4.20 3.18
C ALA A 62 7.16 -4.71 4.25
N THR A 63 6.81 -4.49 5.53
CA THR A 63 7.60 -4.97 6.67
C THR A 63 7.71 -6.49 6.70
N ASP A 64 6.58 -7.19 6.59
CA ASP A 64 6.54 -8.66 6.60
C ASP A 64 7.28 -9.27 5.40
N ALA A 65 7.26 -8.58 4.26
CA ALA A 65 8.00 -8.98 3.06
C ALA A 65 9.49 -8.60 3.09
N GLY A 66 9.97 -7.89 4.12
CA GLY A 66 11.34 -7.37 4.17
C GLY A 66 11.66 -6.37 3.06
N ALA A 67 10.63 -5.68 2.55
CA ALA A 67 10.74 -4.73 1.45
C ALA A 67 10.81 -3.28 1.94
N THR A 68 11.48 -2.43 1.17
CA THR A 68 11.41 -0.97 1.38
C THR A 68 10.07 -0.44 0.87
N LEU A 69 9.36 0.32 1.70
CA LEU A 69 8.15 1.01 1.28
C LEU A 69 8.53 2.32 0.57
N VAL A 70 8.17 2.41 -0.71
CA VAL A 70 8.33 3.63 -1.52
C VAL A 70 6.95 4.20 -1.81
N SER A 71 6.75 5.52 -1.66
CA SER A 71 5.43 6.14 -1.83
C SER A 71 5.49 7.53 -2.46
N LEU A 72 4.51 7.83 -3.31
CA LEU A 72 4.24 9.19 -3.82
C LEU A 72 3.19 9.92 -2.96
N ASP A 73 2.49 9.23 -2.05
CA ASP A 73 1.46 9.84 -1.21
C ASP A 73 2.04 10.28 0.14
N ARG A 74 2.48 11.53 0.20
CA ARG A 74 2.97 12.14 1.45
C ARG A 74 1.94 12.17 2.57
N ARG A 75 0.63 12.13 2.26
CA ARG A 75 -0.43 12.14 3.28
C ARG A 75 -0.49 10.81 4.04
N ALA A 76 -0.17 9.71 3.35
CA ALA A 76 -0.15 8.36 3.91
C ALA A 76 1.05 8.11 4.83
N ALA A 77 2.11 8.94 4.74
CA ALA A 77 3.31 8.83 5.57
C ALA A 77 3.05 8.83 7.07
N ARG A 78 1.97 9.50 7.54
CA ARG A 78 1.58 9.44 8.96
C ARG A 78 1.11 8.05 9.38
N SER A 79 0.41 7.34 8.49
CA SER A 79 -0.13 6.01 8.74
C SER A 79 1.00 4.98 8.77
N TYR A 80 1.99 5.12 7.87
CA TYR A 80 3.17 4.27 7.86
C TYR A 80 3.98 4.41 9.15
N ARG A 81 4.24 5.65 9.59
CA ARG A 81 4.95 5.92 10.84
C ARG A 81 4.21 5.43 12.08
N ALA A 82 2.88 5.45 12.08
CA ALA A 82 2.10 4.85 13.17
C ALA A 82 2.31 3.33 13.28
N CYS A 83 2.70 2.66 12.20
CA CYS A 83 3.12 1.25 12.19
C CYS A 83 4.60 1.04 12.53
N GLY A 84 5.37 2.11 12.72
CA GLY A 84 6.83 2.06 12.89
C GLY A 84 7.60 1.88 11.58
N VAL A 85 6.98 2.24 10.44
CA VAL A 85 7.58 2.08 9.11
C VAL A 85 7.89 3.46 8.53
N GLU A 86 9.15 3.68 8.18
CA GLU A 86 9.57 4.85 7.40
C GLU A 86 9.49 4.51 5.90
N ALA A 87 8.84 5.38 5.13
CA ALA A 87 8.71 5.23 3.69
C ALA A 87 9.68 6.17 2.97
N GLU A 88 10.27 5.70 1.88
CA GLU A 88 10.96 6.56 0.92
C GLU A 88 9.91 7.33 0.12
N LEU A 89 9.89 8.65 0.28
CA LEU A 89 8.94 9.51 -0.42
C LEU A 89 9.55 10.00 -1.73
N LEU A 90 8.90 9.67 -2.84
CA LEU A 90 9.27 10.16 -4.16
C LEU A 90 8.61 11.52 -4.42
N ASN A 91 9.28 12.34 -5.25
CA ASN A 91 8.87 13.70 -5.60
C ASN A 91 8.12 13.76 -6.92
#